data_AF-A0A561VQ21-F1
#
_entry.id   AF-A0A561VQ21-F1
#
_cell.length_a   1.000
_cell.length_b   1.000
_cell.length_c   1.000
_cell.angle_alpha   90.00
_cell.angle_beta   90.00
_cell.angle_gamma   90.00
#
_symmetry.space_group_name_H-M   'P 1'
#
loop_
_entity.id
_entity.type
_entity.pdbx_description
1 polymer ?
#
loop_
_entity_poly.entity_id
_entity_poly.type
_entity_poly.pdbx_seq_one_letter_code
_entity_poly.pdbx_strand_id
1 'polypeptide(L)'
;MTLTTALPVQADKDPQALVDPETFDKLAEFFAARQEVTKIYARRAVGQMLLMLKAHADSQHDPDFGRLLPDGRSYRVVPTEPVDAAWHASLQHTEAYAAACEQIGGGFVHHVPILTEGMADGSSLEYTRQALKATGYYIDPAFWDGEAKSCCPPNPGI
;
A
#
# COMPACT_ATOMS: atom_id res chain seq x y z
N MET A 1 -14.00 -32.62 15.44
CA MET A 1 -12.76 -31.83 15.39
C MET A 1 -13.15 -30.41 15.09
N THR A 2 -13.06 -29.53 16.07
CA THR A 2 -13.42 -28.12 15.93
C THR A 2 -12.20 -27.40 15.38
N LEU A 3 -12.28 -26.90 14.16
CA LEU A 3 -11.24 -26.05 13.58
C LEU A 3 -11.32 -24.69 14.28
N THR A 4 -10.44 -24.46 15.26
CA THR A 4 -10.19 -23.12 15.79
C THR A 4 -9.46 -22.34 14.72
N THR A 5 -10.19 -21.50 13.98
CA THR A 5 -9.58 -20.44 13.16
C THR A 5 -8.86 -19.50 14.12
N ALA A 6 -7.53 -19.58 14.17
CA ALA A 6 -6.74 -18.58 14.88
C ALA A 6 -6.99 -17.23 14.20
N LEU A 7 -7.51 -16.26 14.95
CA LEU A 7 -7.55 -14.86 14.52
C LEU A 7 -6.11 -14.46 14.16
N PRO A 8 -5.86 -13.80 13.02
CA PRO A 8 -4.51 -13.37 12.66
C PRO A 8 -3.96 -12.49 13.78
N VAL A 9 -2.70 -12.75 14.17
CA VAL A 9 -1.95 -11.97 15.16
C VAL A 9 -2.05 -10.49 14.79
N GLN A 10 -2.74 -9.74 15.64
CA GLN A 10 -2.84 -8.30 15.56
C GLN A 10 -1.46 -7.75 15.93
N ALA A 11 -0.75 -7.20 14.96
CA ALA A 11 0.53 -6.57 15.21
C ALA A 11 0.32 -5.26 16.01
N ASP A 12 1.16 -5.01 17.02
CA ASP A 12 0.97 -3.90 17.97
C ASP A 12 1.33 -2.51 17.39
N LYS A 13 2.06 -2.45 16.27
CA LYS A 13 2.55 -1.18 15.73
C LYS A 13 1.50 -0.53 14.83
N ASP A 14 1.04 0.67 15.20
CA ASP A 14 0.17 1.49 14.36
C ASP A 14 0.94 2.03 13.14
N PRO A 15 0.50 1.77 11.89
CA PRO A 15 1.10 2.35 10.70
C PRO A 15 1.17 3.87 10.69
N GLN A 16 0.32 4.58 11.46
CA GLN A 16 0.41 6.03 11.60
C GLN A 16 1.75 6.48 12.18
N ALA A 17 2.41 5.63 12.98
CA ALA A 17 3.71 5.91 13.58
C ALA A 17 4.90 5.68 12.63
N LEU A 18 4.65 5.36 11.35
CA LEU A 18 5.70 5.25 10.32
C LEU A 18 6.28 6.61 9.92
N VAL A 19 5.58 7.70 10.24
CA VAL A 19 6.00 9.08 9.96
C VAL A 19 5.70 9.95 11.17
N ASP A 20 6.29 11.14 11.22
CA ASP A 20 5.97 12.14 12.23
C ASP A 20 4.49 12.61 12.14
N PRO A 21 3.90 13.12 13.23
CA PRO A 21 2.50 13.54 13.25
C PRO A 21 2.15 14.65 12.25
N GLU A 22 3.06 15.58 11.96
CA GLU A 22 2.79 16.68 11.01
C GLU A 22 2.66 16.13 9.59
N THR A 23 3.59 15.26 9.18
CA THR A 23 3.52 14.56 7.89
C THR A 23 2.24 13.73 7.78
N PHE A 24 1.90 12.99 8.84
CA PHE A 24 0.69 12.18 8.86
C PHE A 24 -0.58 13.03 8.71
N ASP A 25 -0.70 14.10 9.50
CA ASP A 25 -1.89 14.95 9.49
C ASP A 25 -2.05 15.67 8.15
N LYS A 26 -0.97 16.19 7.55
CA LYS A 26 -1.00 16.78 6.19
C LYS A 26 -1.60 15.81 5.16
N LEU A 27 -1.17 14.55 5.17
CA LEU A 27 -1.67 13.53 4.24
C LEU A 27 -3.13 13.16 4.53
N ALA A 28 -3.47 12.91 5.80
CA ALA A 28 -4.81 12.50 6.21
C ALA A 28 -5.85 13.59 5.98
N GLU A 29 -5.55 14.85 6.28
CA GLU A 29 -6.47 15.97 6.07
C GLU A 29 -6.67 16.28 4.59
N PHE A 30 -5.60 16.23 3.79
CA PHE A 30 -5.72 16.38 2.35
C PHE A 30 -6.56 15.27 1.72
N PHE A 31 -6.34 14.01 2.11
CA PHE A 31 -7.14 12.88 1.64
C PHE A 31 -8.62 13.00 2.06
N ALA A 32 -8.90 13.39 3.32
CA ALA A 32 -10.25 13.61 3.80
C ALA A 32 -11.00 14.66 2.97
N ALA A 33 -10.36 15.80 2.71
CA ALA A 33 -10.94 16.88 1.91
C ALA A 33 -11.15 16.46 0.45
N ARG A 34 -10.17 15.76 -0.14
CA ARG A 34 -10.22 15.36 -1.55
C ARG A 34 -11.27 14.28 -1.85
N GLN A 35 -11.44 13.32 -0.95
CA GLN A 35 -12.40 12.22 -1.13
C GLN A 35 -13.76 12.48 -0.48
N GLU A 36 -13.93 13.64 0.18
CA GLU A 36 -15.15 14.00 0.92
C GLU A 36 -15.56 12.94 1.96
N VAL A 37 -14.57 12.39 2.67
CA VAL A 37 -14.73 11.33 3.67
C VAL A 37 -14.47 11.84 5.09
N THR A 38 -14.91 11.06 6.09
CA THR A 38 -14.65 11.39 7.50
C THR A 38 -13.16 11.37 7.81
N LYS A 39 -12.73 12.21 8.75
CA LYS A 39 -11.34 12.20 9.26
C LYS A 39 -10.93 10.81 9.79
N ILE A 40 -11.84 10.08 10.43
CA ILE A 40 -11.57 8.74 10.96
C ILE A 40 -11.24 7.76 9.83
N TYR A 41 -12.04 7.73 8.78
CA TYR A 41 -11.76 6.90 7.61
C TYR A 41 -10.45 7.30 6.94
N ALA A 42 -10.22 8.61 6.74
CA ALA A 42 -9.03 9.13 6.10
C ALA A 42 -7.74 8.72 6.81
N ARG A 43 -7.70 8.84 8.15
CA ARG A 43 -6.54 8.43 8.95
C ARG A 43 -6.26 6.93 8.80
N ARG A 44 -7.29 6.09 8.82
CA ARG A 44 -7.12 4.64 8.61
C ARG A 44 -6.58 4.33 7.21
N ALA A 45 -7.16 4.95 6.17
CA ALA A 45 -6.72 4.79 4.78
C ALA A 45 -5.27 5.21 4.57
N VAL A 46 -4.89 6.40 5.07
CA VAL A 46 -3.52 6.90 4.99
C VAL A 46 -2.56 6.02 5.77
N GLY A 47 -2.94 5.53 6.95
CA GLY A 47 -2.13 4.55 7.68
C GLY A 47 -1.83 3.30 6.85
N GLN A 48 -2.84 2.73 6.18
CA GLN A 48 -2.63 1.55 5.32
C GLN A 48 -1.83 1.88 4.06
N MET A 49 -1.92 3.11 3.53
CA MET A 49 -1.05 3.57 2.45
C MET A 49 0.41 3.69 2.90
N LEU A 50 0.69 4.26 4.07
CA LEU A 50 2.06 4.29 4.63
C LEU A 50 2.60 2.88 4.85
N LEU A 51 1.76 1.97 5.31
CA LEU A 51 2.11 0.56 5.45
C LEU A 51 2.53 -0.08 4.12
N MET A 52 1.82 0.24 3.03
CA MET A 52 2.18 -0.19 1.69
C MET A 52 3.56 0.36 1.27
N LEU A 53 3.84 1.64 1.53
CA LEU A 53 5.14 2.24 1.25
C LEU A 53 6.26 1.56 2.04
N LYS A 54 6.00 1.20 3.30
CA LYS A 54 6.96 0.45 4.12
C LYS A 54 7.24 -0.94 3.55
N ALA A 55 6.19 -1.67 3.17
CA ALA A 55 6.33 -2.97 2.53
C ALA A 55 7.12 -2.88 1.21
N HIS A 56 6.89 -1.83 0.41
CA HIS A 56 7.67 -1.55 -0.79
C HIS A 56 9.16 -1.33 -0.46
N ALA A 57 9.45 -0.42 0.47
CA ALA A 57 10.81 -0.07 0.87
C ALA A 57 11.58 -1.27 1.45
N ASP A 58 10.92 -2.14 2.21
CA ASP A 58 11.54 -3.36 2.75
C ASP A 58 11.83 -4.39 1.65
N SER A 59 10.96 -4.46 0.64
CA SER A 59 11.04 -5.44 -0.45
C SER A 59 12.03 -5.06 -1.55
N GLN A 60 12.40 -3.78 -1.69
CA GLN A 60 13.15 -3.29 -2.86
C GLN A 60 14.55 -3.90 -3.05
N HIS A 61 15.08 -4.57 -2.02
CA HIS A 61 16.37 -5.27 -2.07
C HIS A 61 16.28 -6.66 -2.70
N ASP A 62 15.06 -7.20 -2.87
CA ASP A 62 14.87 -8.49 -3.54
C ASP A 62 15.24 -8.36 -5.03
N PRO A 63 16.15 -9.20 -5.57
CA PRO A 63 16.59 -9.11 -6.96
C PRO A 63 15.45 -9.32 -7.98
N ASP A 64 14.35 -9.94 -7.57
CA ASP A 64 13.17 -10.17 -8.38
C ASP A 64 12.07 -9.12 -8.13
N PHE A 65 12.28 -8.17 -7.22
CA PHE A 65 11.35 -7.07 -6.96
C PHE A 65 11.07 -6.28 -8.24
N GLY A 66 9.80 -6.07 -8.55
CA GLY A 66 9.41 -5.33 -9.75
C GLY A 66 9.59 -6.07 -11.06
N ARG A 67 10.02 -7.34 -11.07
CA ARG A 67 10.08 -8.16 -12.29
C ARG A 67 8.79 -8.94 -12.49
N LEU A 68 8.38 -9.06 -13.75
CA LEU A 68 7.48 -10.13 -14.16
C LEU A 68 8.36 -11.38 -14.32
N LEU A 69 8.10 -12.39 -13.51
CA LEU A 69 8.80 -13.65 -13.59
C LEU A 69 8.35 -14.46 -14.81
N PRO A 70 9.17 -15.41 -15.31
CA PRO A 70 8.79 -16.29 -16.42
C PRO A 70 7.52 -17.10 -16.21
N ASP A 71 7.06 -17.24 -14.96
CA ASP A 71 5.83 -17.94 -14.58
C ASP A 71 4.62 -17.00 -14.40
N GLY A 72 4.73 -15.74 -14.81
CA GLY A 72 3.66 -14.73 -14.76
C GLY A 72 3.52 -14.02 -13.42
N ARG A 73 4.24 -14.45 -12.36
CA ARG A 73 4.19 -13.79 -11.06
C ARG A 73 4.91 -12.45 -11.09
N SER A 74 4.42 -11.50 -10.28
CA SER A 74 5.07 -10.21 -10.08
C SER A 74 5.30 -9.98 -8.59
N TYR A 75 6.57 -9.76 -8.22
CA TYR A 75 6.94 -9.37 -6.86
C TYR A 75 6.90 -7.85 -6.72
N ARG A 76 5.72 -7.27 -6.91
CA ARG A 76 5.44 -5.87 -6.61
C ARG A 76 4.43 -5.79 -5.48
N VAL A 77 4.68 -4.85 -4.57
CA VAL A 77 3.66 -4.39 -3.66
C VAL A 77 2.66 -3.55 -4.46
N VAL A 78 1.39 -3.93 -4.44
CA VAL A 78 0.30 -3.30 -5.21
C VAL A 78 -0.86 -2.95 -4.27
N PRO A 79 -1.53 -1.79 -4.47
CA PRO A 79 -2.65 -1.41 -3.64
C PRO A 79 -3.94 -2.14 -4.03
N THR A 80 -4.90 -2.20 -3.11
CA THR A 80 -6.33 -2.31 -3.39
C THR A 80 -6.92 -0.92 -3.66
N GLU A 81 -8.19 -0.83 -4.08
CA GLU A 81 -8.84 0.44 -4.41
C GLU A 81 -8.78 1.53 -3.33
N PRO A 82 -9.12 1.29 -2.04
CA PRO A 82 -9.10 2.37 -1.04
C PRO A 82 -7.67 2.82 -0.70
N VAL A 83 -6.68 1.94 -0.82
CA VAL A 83 -5.27 2.27 -0.59
C VAL A 83 -4.69 3.05 -1.78
N ASP A 84 -5.04 2.66 -3.00
CA ASP A 84 -4.67 3.37 -4.23
C ASP A 84 -5.19 4.82 -4.22
N ALA A 85 -6.44 5.00 -3.79
CA ALA A 85 -7.04 6.33 -3.66
C ALA A 85 -6.26 7.24 -2.67
N ALA A 86 -5.81 6.68 -1.54
CA ALA A 86 -4.98 7.40 -0.57
C ALA A 86 -3.59 7.71 -1.12
N TRP A 87 -2.99 6.79 -1.87
CA TRP A 87 -1.70 6.99 -2.49
C TRP A 87 -1.74 8.08 -3.57
N HIS A 88 -2.75 8.08 -4.46
CA HIS A 88 -2.93 9.11 -5.48
C HIS A 88 -3.20 10.50 -4.91
N ALA A 89 -3.95 10.59 -3.83
CA ALA A 89 -4.12 11.86 -3.13
C ALA A 89 -2.77 12.35 -2.60
N SER A 90 -1.98 11.46 -1.98
CA SER A 90 -0.66 11.79 -1.44
C SER A 90 0.32 12.27 -2.52
N LEU A 91 0.30 11.65 -3.71
CA LEU A 91 1.11 12.07 -4.86
C LEU A 91 0.79 13.50 -5.35
N GLN A 92 -0.37 14.06 -5.02
CA GLN A 92 -0.74 15.46 -5.30
C GLN A 92 -0.33 16.42 -4.17
N HIS A 93 -0.01 15.91 -2.98
CA HIS A 93 0.55 16.68 -1.87
C HIS A 93 2.05 16.34 -1.71
N THR A 94 2.83 16.72 -2.72
CA THR A 94 4.20 16.22 -2.95
C THR A 94 5.17 16.47 -1.80
N GLU A 95 5.09 17.60 -1.09
CA GLU A 95 5.94 17.88 0.09
C GLU A 95 5.77 16.81 1.17
N ALA A 96 4.53 16.57 1.61
CA ALA A 96 4.24 15.59 2.66
C ALA A 96 4.52 14.16 2.20
N TYR A 97 4.24 13.85 0.93
CA TYR A 97 4.54 12.53 0.38
C TYR A 97 6.05 12.24 0.29
N ALA A 98 6.84 13.22 -0.15
CA ALA A 98 8.30 13.09 -0.17
C ALA A 98 8.86 12.90 1.25
N ALA A 99 8.37 13.66 2.23
CA ALA A 99 8.75 13.50 3.63
C ALA A 99 8.40 12.11 4.18
N ALA A 100 7.22 11.58 3.85
CA ALA A 100 6.81 10.23 4.25
C ALA A 100 7.72 9.15 3.66
N CYS A 101 8.04 9.26 2.36
CA CYS A 101 8.94 8.31 1.69
C CYS A 101 10.35 8.33 2.30
N GLU A 102 10.90 9.51 2.58
CA GLU A 102 12.21 9.67 3.22
C GLU A 102 12.24 9.02 4.62
N GLN A 103 11.21 9.27 5.44
CA GLN A 103 11.13 8.70 6.78
C GLN A 103 10.96 7.17 6.78
N ILE A 104 10.26 6.62 5.79
CA ILE A 104 9.94 5.20 5.71
C ILE A 104 11.11 4.38 5.15
N GLY A 105 11.77 4.88 4.10
CA GLY A 105 12.71 4.10 3.29
C GLY A 105 13.94 4.86 2.80
N GLY A 106 14.12 6.13 3.20
CA GLY A 106 15.26 6.96 2.78
C GLY A 106 15.26 7.31 1.29
N GLY A 107 14.10 7.25 0.63
CA GLY A 107 14.01 7.49 -0.81
C GLY A 107 12.58 7.53 -1.33
N PHE A 108 12.37 8.25 -2.43
CA PHE A 108 11.05 8.48 -3.02
C PHE A 108 10.51 7.21 -3.68
N VAL A 109 9.30 6.79 -3.30
CA VAL A 109 8.59 5.69 -3.98
C VAL A 109 7.90 6.26 -5.22
N HIS A 110 8.42 5.94 -6.40
CA HIS A 110 7.89 6.43 -7.66
C HIS A 110 6.61 5.68 -8.07
N HIS A 111 5.59 6.45 -8.47
CA HIS A 111 4.38 5.88 -9.06
C HIS A 111 4.63 5.47 -10.51
N VAL A 112 4.55 4.17 -10.78
CA VAL A 112 4.72 3.59 -12.11
C VAL A 112 3.41 2.91 -12.51
N PRO A 113 2.57 3.54 -13.37
CA PRO A 113 1.29 2.97 -13.77
C PRO A 113 1.52 1.76 -14.67
N ILE A 114 1.27 0.56 -14.17
CA ILE A 114 1.37 -0.69 -14.94
C ILE A 114 0.22 -1.60 -14.51
N LEU A 115 -0.51 -2.16 -15.50
CA LEU A 115 -1.30 -3.36 -15.28
C LEU A 115 -0.42 -4.57 -15.58
N THR A 116 -0.13 -5.38 -14.56
CA THR A 116 0.59 -6.64 -14.74
C THR A 116 -0.39 -7.81 -14.79
N GLU A 117 -0.03 -8.90 -15.48
CA GLU A 117 -0.80 -10.15 -15.44
C GLU A 117 -1.02 -10.61 -13.98
N GLY A 118 0.00 -10.43 -13.13
CA GLY A 118 -0.07 -10.72 -11.70
C GLY A 118 -1.07 -9.87 -10.90
N MET A 119 -1.47 -8.69 -11.38
CA MET A 119 -2.58 -7.93 -10.79
C MET A 119 -3.93 -8.52 -11.20
N ALA A 120 -4.05 -9.00 -12.44
CA ALA A 120 -5.28 -9.57 -12.97
C ALA A 120 -5.59 -10.98 -12.41
N ASP A 121 -4.56 -11.79 -12.14
CA ASP A 121 -4.71 -13.13 -11.56
C ASP A 121 -4.67 -13.16 -10.02
N GLY A 122 -4.39 -12.01 -9.39
CA GLY A 122 -4.35 -11.84 -7.93
C GLY A 122 -3.01 -12.19 -7.26
N SER A 123 -2.02 -12.73 -7.98
CA SER A 123 -0.72 -13.13 -7.41
C SER A 123 0.07 -11.96 -6.80
N SER A 124 -0.02 -10.76 -7.39
CA SER A 124 0.63 -9.56 -6.84
C SER A 124 0.00 -9.13 -5.52
N LEU A 125 -1.31 -9.35 -5.34
CA LEU A 125 -1.98 -9.03 -4.08
C LEU A 125 -1.64 -10.05 -2.99
N GLU A 126 -1.48 -11.32 -3.35
CA GLU A 126 -0.97 -12.33 -2.42
C GLU A 126 0.45 -11.98 -1.95
N TYR A 127 1.35 -11.62 -2.87
CA TYR A 127 2.68 -11.12 -2.53
C TYR A 127 2.59 -9.89 -1.60
N THR A 128 1.73 -8.92 -1.95
CA THR A 128 1.50 -7.72 -1.14
C THR A 128 1.11 -8.09 0.29
N ARG A 129 0.16 -9.00 0.48
CA ARG A 129 -0.26 -9.44 1.83
C ARG A 129 0.88 -10.06 2.63
N GLN A 130 1.77 -10.80 1.98
CA GLN A 130 2.95 -11.35 2.64
C GLN A 130 3.96 -10.26 3.02
N ALA A 131 4.22 -9.31 2.12
CA ALA A 131 5.08 -8.17 2.37
C ALA A 131 4.55 -7.27 3.51
N LEU A 132 3.24 -6.98 3.53
CA LEU A 132 2.58 -6.23 4.61
C LEU A 132 2.76 -6.95 5.97
N LYS A 133 2.55 -8.27 6.03
CA LYS A 133 2.73 -9.05 7.26
C LYS A 133 4.18 -8.99 7.77
N ALA A 134 5.16 -9.02 6.86
CA ALA A 134 6.57 -8.97 7.21
C ALA A 134 7.00 -7.65 7.88
N THR A 135 6.25 -6.55 7.66
CA THR A 135 6.55 -5.25 8.30
C THR A 135 6.34 -5.25 9.82
N GLY A 136 5.46 -6.12 10.33
CA GLY A 136 5.09 -6.17 11.75
C GLY A 136 4.22 -4.99 12.22
N TYR A 137 3.49 -4.34 11.32
CA TYR A 137 2.50 -3.29 11.63
C TYR A 137 1.06 -3.79 11.44
N TYR A 138 0.11 -3.10 12.08
CA TYR A 138 -1.30 -3.43 12.01
C TYR A 138 -1.86 -3.29 10.59
N ILE A 139 -2.37 -4.41 10.05
CA ILE A 139 -3.07 -4.48 8.78
C ILE A 139 -4.57 -4.37 9.07
N ASP A 140 -5.22 -3.34 8.53
CA ASP A 140 -6.66 -3.16 8.65
C ASP A 140 -7.37 -3.91 7.50
N PRO A 141 -8.05 -5.04 7.76
CA PRO A 141 -8.60 -5.88 6.70
C PRO A 141 -9.57 -5.14 5.78
N ALA A 142 -10.30 -4.16 6.32
CA ALA A 142 -11.27 -3.36 5.56
C ALA A 142 -10.65 -2.59 4.38
N PHE A 143 -9.33 -2.42 4.37
CA PHE A 143 -8.59 -1.75 3.28
C PHE A 143 -7.86 -2.73 2.37
N TRP A 144 -7.76 -4.01 2.70
CA TRP A 144 -6.99 -5.01 1.94
C TRP A 144 -7.84 -6.18 1.42
N ASP A 145 -9.14 -6.13 1.70
CA ASP A 145 -10.15 -6.94 1.04
C ASP A 145 -10.41 -6.42 -0.38
N GLY A 146 -10.52 -7.31 -1.36
CA GLY A 146 -10.73 -6.98 -2.77
C GLY A 146 -9.59 -7.38 -3.69
N GLU A 147 -9.63 -6.86 -4.92
CA GLU A 147 -8.65 -7.10 -5.99
C GLU A 147 -7.57 -6.02 -6.01
N ALA A 148 -6.45 -6.31 -6.67
CA ALA A 148 -5.42 -5.30 -6.92
C ALA A 148 -5.97 -4.19 -7.83
N LYS A 149 -5.72 -2.94 -7.48
CA LYS A 149 -6.12 -1.80 -8.29
C LYS A 149 -5.01 -1.43 -9.26
N SER A 150 -5.36 -1.37 -10.54
CA SER A 150 -4.54 -0.75 -11.58
C SER A 150 -5.21 0.55 -12.04
N CYS A 151 -4.39 1.59 -12.22
CA CYS A 151 -4.80 2.87 -12.82
C CYS A 151 -4.70 2.85 -14.35
N CYS A 152 -4.10 1.80 -14.92
CA CYS A 152 -4.04 1.57 -16.36
C CYS A 152 -5.30 0.85 -16.86
N PRO A 153 -5.81 1.20 -18.06
CA PRO A 153 -6.87 0.44 -18.71
C PRO A 153 -6.37 -0.97 -19.09
N PRO A 154 -7.28 -1.96 -19.27
CA PRO A 154 -6.93 -3.36 -19.57
C PRO A 154 -6.24 -3.62 -20.91
N ASN A 155 -5.83 -2.59 -21.65
CA ASN A 155 -5.02 -2.70 -22.85
C ASN A 155 -4.38 -1.31 -23.14
N PRO A 156 -3.26 -0.95 -22.49
CA PRO A 156 -2.68 0.37 -22.64
C PRO A 156 -2.02 0.63 -24.00
N GLY A 157 -2.03 -0.34 -24.93
CA GLY A 157 -1.53 -0.17 -26.29
C GLY A 157 -0.01 0.05 -26.38
N ILE A 158 0.74 -0.52 -25.42
CA ILE A 158 2.20 -0.67 -25.48
C ILE A 158 2.58 -2.07 -25.97
#